data_AF-S0DKS9-F1
#
_entry.id   AF-S0DKS9-F1
#
_cell.length_a   1.000
_cell.length_b   1.000
_cell.length_c   1.000
_cell.angle_alpha   90.00
_cell.angle_beta   90.00
_cell.angle_gamma   90.00
#
_symmetry.space_group_name_H-M   'P 1'
#
loop_
_entity.id
_entity.type
_entity.pdbx_description
1 polymer ?
#
loop_
_entity_poly.entity_id
_entity_poly.type
_entity_poly.pdbx_seq_one_letter_code
_entity_poly.pdbx_strand_id
1 'polypeptide(L)'
;MPSPNPNTDIPTPTVDAATYYDVASQQLNLVVTYSSGIHKRPDSVEVHLITSPSATATEIPAINSSPFTSGLSATFTSLGSVELTWAWVPDMDATAQQITLTIEGQTLAPTMVKRPTVTTTFTMAQANNLFTPGRKFIIQCTPIAPGLWATPVNTTFSIPKSSSMSSISLNNQPLVSSESTMTSLSAQGTNTMEVWWGTPQGAIQTAEFPLQNFKPETTQFAGTSTVSGSGSCLASASVNSTNQQVWWITETGAIDGQVNSGKGWAPPGTGPGEAFPFNKASTASTVNGGSMASLILQYNNGAILFWVDPKGAIGCCRWMASLGWQTVFDALPQGTASASSQLTTLSFGSTAYLFCVSPEGAVVGGSWSDASIGTLGPMSPIVVASAGNAAPGGGIGSFSVSDTVGGNSQEIAVLWTTPKNGIEIAFVYEEPYSFRNFQRPLTAAQSVLGGTGIAVYSNTANQCSVWWIGQYGDLRRTNVDPTKVSSTPTPNWPVFEEVGPGSCRQTRSLIVQKLSGTQFDVFYVNTKGALAGLAYSL
;
A
#
# COMPACT_ATOMS: atom_id res chain seq x y z
N MET A 1 38.45 38.68 80.34
CA MET A 1 38.75 37.95 79.09
C MET A 1 37.65 36.91 78.90
N PRO A 2 36.76 37.06 77.90
CA PRO A 2 35.68 36.08 77.67
C PRO A 2 36.23 34.82 77.00
N SER A 3 35.71 33.67 77.43
CA SER A 3 35.98 32.32 76.91
C SER A 3 35.68 32.21 75.41
N PRO A 4 36.48 31.46 74.62
CA PRO A 4 36.16 31.19 73.21
C PRO A 4 34.89 30.35 73.10
N ASN A 5 34.02 30.74 72.17
CA ASN A 5 32.74 30.12 71.84
C ASN A 5 33.00 28.82 71.05
N PRO A 6 32.57 27.63 71.50
CA PRO A 6 33.00 26.35 70.92
C PRO A 6 32.19 25.88 69.69
N ASN A 7 31.50 26.76 68.97
CA ASN A 7 30.56 26.39 67.89
C ASN A 7 30.93 26.95 66.51
N THR A 8 32.20 26.86 66.12
CA THR A 8 32.61 27.08 64.72
C THR A 8 33.26 25.81 64.19
N ASP A 9 32.42 24.94 63.61
CA ASP A 9 32.71 23.93 62.57
C ASP A 9 31.76 22.73 62.69
N ILE A 10 30.44 22.99 62.59
CA ILE A 10 29.46 21.93 62.32
C ILE A 10 29.04 22.09 60.85
N PRO A 11 29.28 21.10 59.98
CA PRO A 11 28.83 21.17 58.60
C PRO A 11 27.30 21.22 58.54
N THR A 12 26.76 22.04 57.63
CA THR A 12 25.32 22.18 57.42
C THR A 12 24.74 20.82 57.03
N PRO A 13 23.78 20.25 57.81
CA PRO A 13 23.12 19.01 57.42
C PRO A 13 22.36 19.21 56.11
N THR A 14 22.38 18.19 55.25
CA THR A 14 21.64 18.21 53.98
C THR A 14 20.35 17.41 54.18
N VAL A 15 19.21 17.99 53.81
CA VAL A 15 17.94 17.25 53.75
C VAL A 15 17.92 16.54 52.41
N ASP A 16 18.08 15.22 52.42
CA ASP A 16 18.04 14.43 51.19
C ASP A 16 16.59 14.39 50.69
N ALA A 17 16.39 14.74 49.42
CA ALA A 17 15.08 14.86 48.81
C ALA A 17 14.43 13.48 48.56
N ALA A 18 13.91 12.88 49.63
CA ALA A 18 12.90 11.84 49.60
C ALA A 18 12.03 11.94 50.88
N THR A 19 11.28 13.04 51.00
CA THR A 19 10.30 13.24 52.06
C THR A 19 8.96 12.61 51.65
N TYR A 20 8.51 11.58 52.37
CA TYR A 20 7.15 11.08 52.28
C TYR A 20 6.36 11.55 53.50
N TYR A 21 5.24 12.24 53.25
CA TYR A 21 4.26 12.60 54.26
C TYR A 21 3.14 11.55 54.24
N ASP A 22 2.99 10.80 55.33
CA ASP A 22 1.89 9.86 55.46
C ASP A 22 0.63 10.61 55.91
N VAL A 23 -0.30 10.76 54.97
CA VAL A 23 -1.56 11.48 55.18
C VAL A 23 -2.46 10.78 56.21
N ALA A 24 -2.37 9.46 56.34
CA ALA A 24 -3.22 8.70 57.27
C ALA A 24 -2.77 8.86 58.73
N SER A 25 -1.47 9.02 58.96
CA SER A 25 -0.89 9.15 60.30
C SER A 25 -0.45 10.58 60.66
N GLN A 26 -0.55 11.53 59.72
CA GLN A 26 -0.03 12.90 59.83
C GLN A 26 1.47 12.95 60.22
N GLN A 27 2.24 11.96 59.79
CA GLN A 27 3.67 11.88 60.11
C GLN A 27 4.53 12.36 58.93
N LEU A 28 5.45 13.28 59.22
CA LEU A 28 6.49 13.73 58.30
C LEU A 28 7.79 13.00 58.61
N ASN A 29 8.26 12.18 57.67
CA ASN A 29 9.55 11.49 57.80
C ASN A 29 10.66 12.30 57.12
N LEU A 30 11.62 12.76 57.93
CA LEU A 30 12.79 13.53 57.48
C LEU A 30 14.04 12.66 57.59
N VAL A 31 14.75 12.48 56.47
CA VAL A 31 16.10 11.89 56.48
C VAL A 31 17.11 13.03 56.41
N VAL A 32 17.92 13.15 57.46
CA VAL A 32 18.94 14.19 57.60
C VAL A 32 20.30 13.53 57.61
N THR A 33 21.15 13.89 56.66
CA THR A 33 22.46 13.26 56.46
C THR A 33 23.55 14.23 56.89
N TYR A 34 24.48 13.74 57.74
CA TYR A 34 25.61 14.51 58.25
C TYR A 34 26.90 14.05 57.56
N SER A 35 27.84 14.98 57.33
CA SER A 35 29.19 14.64 56.87
C SER A 35 29.88 13.80 57.95
N SER A 36 30.52 12.70 57.55
CA SER A 36 31.04 11.67 58.46
C SER A 36 32.01 12.24 59.52
N GLY A 37 31.79 11.88 60.79
CA GLY A 37 32.76 12.09 61.88
C GLY A 37 32.24 12.80 63.13
N ILE A 38 31.01 13.33 63.14
CA ILE A 38 30.43 14.03 64.29
C ILE A 38 29.12 13.36 64.72
N HIS A 39 29.10 12.75 65.91
CA HIS A 39 27.91 12.15 66.52
C HIS A 39 27.26 13.09 67.54
N LYS A 40 26.81 14.26 67.10
CA LYS A 40 25.92 15.12 67.91
C LYS A 40 24.52 15.13 67.30
N ARG A 41 23.57 14.53 68.00
CA ARG A 41 22.14 14.58 67.66
C ARG A 41 21.62 16.01 67.96
N PRO A 42 20.78 16.62 67.12
CA PRO A 42 20.14 17.90 67.44
C PRO A 42 19.27 17.77 68.69
N ASP A 43 19.33 18.76 69.57
CA ASP A 43 18.49 18.80 70.79
C ASP A 43 17.02 19.09 70.47
N SER A 44 16.74 19.75 69.34
CA SER A 44 15.39 19.96 68.80
C SER A 44 15.41 20.19 67.27
N VAL A 45 14.29 19.92 66.61
CA VAL A 45 14.03 20.27 65.20
C VAL A 45 12.76 21.11 65.17
N GLU A 46 12.88 22.37 64.72
CA GLU A 46 11.73 23.27 64.54
C GLU A 46 11.35 23.33 63.05
N VAL A 47 10.07 23.08 62.76
CA VAL A 47 9.51 23.13 61.40
C VAL A 47 8.64 24.37 61.29
N HIS A 48 9.04 25.31 60.43
CA HIS A 48 8.25 26.51 60.13
C HIS A 48 7.44 26.29 58.85
N LEU A 49 6.11 26.49 58.91
CA LEU A 49 5.28 26.56 57.70
C LEU A 49 5.59 27.85 56.94
N ILE A 50 6.12 27.73 55.72
CA ILE A 50 6.35 28.85 54.80
C ILE A 50 5.19 28.89 53.79
N THR A 51 3.97 29.19 54.25
CA THR A 51 2.83 29.73 53.45
C THR A 51 1.53 29.73 54.27
N SER A 52 0.68 30.73 54.03
CA SER A 52 -0.69 30.83 54.55
C SER A 52 -1.54 29.64 54.07
N PRO A 53 -2.47 29.09 54.88
CA PRO A 53 -3.28 27.94 54.47
C PRO A 53 -4.21 28.34 53.32
N SER A 54 -4.01 27.75 52.14
CA SER A 54 -5.03 27.75 51.08
C SER A 54 -6.19 26.88 51.54
N ALA A 55 -7.40 27.45 51.61
CA ALA A 55 -8.64 26.74 51.94
C ALA A 55 -9.13 25.79 50.82
N THR A 56 -8.34 25.63 49.75
CA THR A 56 -8.57 24.60 48.74
C THR A 56 -7.34 23.70 48.73
N ALA A 57 -7.54 22.45 49.16
CA ALA A 57 -6.61 21.38 48.88
C ALA A 57 -6.46 21.30 47.36
N THR A 58 -5.33 21.77 46.83
CA THR A 58 -4.94 21.43 45.47
C THR A 58 -4.55 19.96 45.55
N GLU A 59 -5.46 19.06 45.15
CA GLU A 59 -5.08 17.68 44.86
C GLU A 59 -3.99 17.73 43.80
N ILE A 60 -2.74 17.49 44.21
CA ILE A 60 -1.72 17.06 43.26
C ILE A 60 -2.20 15.69 42.79
N PRO A 61 -2.57 15.51 41.50
CA PRO A 61 -3.01 14.23 41.01
C PRO A 61 -1.90 13.23 41.33
N ALA A 62 -2.26 12.12 41.95
CA ALA A 62 -1.30 11.09 42.29
C ALA A 62 -0.48 10.72 41.01
N ILE A 63 0.85 10.64 41.17
CA ILE A 63 1.86 10.46 40.08
C ILE A 63 1.72 9.09 39.37
N ASN A 64 0.72 8.30 39.76
CA ASN A 64 0.30 7.06 39.11
C ASN A 64 -0.77 7.26 38.02
N SER A 65 -1.28 8.49 37.81
CA SER A 65 -2.11 8.79 36.64
C SER A 65 -1.22 8.92 35.39
N SER A 66 -1.48 8.08 34.39
CA SER A 66 -0.86 8.16 33.07
C SER A 66 -0.89 9.63 32.59
N PRO A 67 0.20 10.19 32.03
CA PRO A 67 0.24 11.56 31.50
C PRO A 67 -0.61 11.73 30.22
N PHE A 68 -1.49 10.76 29.93
CA PHE A 68 -2.41 10.74 28.82
C PHE A 68 -3.83 10.56 29.38
N THR A 69 -4.67 11.60 29.28
CA THR A 69 -6.12 11.53 29.55
C THR A 69 -6.90 10.88 28.41
N SER A 70 -6.31 10.83 27.20
CA SER A 70 -6.82 10.08 26.05
C SER A 70 -5.78 9.03 25.62
N GLY A 71 -6.24 7.85 25.16
CA GLY A 71 -5.34 6.76 24.80
C GLY A 71 -4.36 7.18 23.70
N LEU A 72 -3.06 7.00 23.95
CA LEU A 72 -2.02 7.06 22.92
C LEU A 72 -2.44 6.16 21.74
N SER A 73 -2.50 6.71 20.53
CA SER A 73 -2.81 5.97 19.32
C SER A 73 -1.58 5.87 18.43
N ALA A 74 -1.52 4.80 17.64
CA ALA A 74 -0.47 4.56 16.67
C ALA A 74 -1.09 4.20 15.31
N THR A 75 -0.65 4.87 14.26
CA THR A 75 -1.13 4.68 12.89
C THR A 75 0.05 4.41 11.97
N PHE A 76 -0.10 3.44 11.07
CA PHE A 76 0.90 3.16 10.05
C PHE A 76 0.71 4.08 8.85
N THR A 77 1.78 4.76 8.46
CA THR A 77 1.75 5.76 7.39
C THR A 77 2.08 5.13 6.03
N SER A 78 1.74 5.83 4.96
CA SER A 78 2.12 5.42 3.60
C SER A 78 3.63 5.35 3.34
N LEU A 79 4.48 5.90 4.22
CA LEU A 79 5.94 5.77 4.13
C LEU A 79 6.48 4.48 4.77
N GLY A 80 5.62 3.71 5.43
CA GLY A 80 6.00 2.58 6.28
C GLY A 80 6.34 2.99 7.72
N SER A 81 6.23 4.28 8.04
CA SER A 81 6.55 4.82 9.37
C SER A 81 5.36 4.66 10.32
N VAL A 82 5.62 4.66 11.62
CA VAL A 82 4.57 4.71 12.66
C VAL A 82 4.41 6.14 13.16
N GLU A 83 3.25 6.72 12.95
CA GLU A 83 2.84 7.99 13.56
C GLU A 83 2.11 7.71 14.87
N LEU A 84 2.53 8.39 15.93
CA LEU A 84 1.89 8.38 17.23
C LEU A 84 1.14 9.68 17.45
N THR A 85 -0.07 9.58 17.99
CA THR A 85 -0.88 10.74 18.38
C THR A 85 -1.37 10.59 19.82
N TRP A 86 -1.35 11.67 20.59
CA TRP A 86 -1.83 11.70 21.97
C TRP A 86 -2.40 13.07 22.34
N ALA A 87 -3.09 13.18 23.47
CA ALA A 87 -3.43 14.48 24.05
C ALA A 87 -2.52 14.79 25.25
N TRP A 88 -2.10 16.05 25.37
CA TRP A 88 -1.53 16.55 26.61
C TRP A 88 -2.61 16.58 27.69
N VAL A 89 -2.26 16.15 28.90
CA VAL A 89 -3.11 16.38 30.08
C VAL A 89 -3.18 17.89 30.33
N PRO A 90 -4.39 18.49 30.37
CA PRO A 90 -4.57 19.82 30.93
C PRO A 90 -4.00 19.79 32.36
N ASP A 91 -3.20 20.77 32.75
CA ASP A 91 -2.68 20.95 34.12
C ASP A 91 -1.34 20.26 34.49
N MET A 92 -0.63 19.61 33.56
CA MET A 92 0.79 19.28 33.77
C MET A 92 1.73 20.44 33.37
N ASP A 93 2.68 20.79 34.24
CA ASP A 93 3.82 21.71 33.96
C ASP A 93 4.93 21.09 33.08
N ALA A 94 4.69 19.91 32.51
CA ALA A 94 5.63 19.25 31.62
C ALA A 94 5.88 20.11 30.36
N THR A 95 7.14 20.48 30.16
CA THR A 95 7.57 21.31 29.02
C THR A 95 7.97 20.46 27.81
N ALA A 96 8.32 19.20 28.05
CA ALA A 96 8.66 18.22 27.03
C ALA A 96 8.34 16.79 27.48
N GLN A 97 8.31 15.87 26.51
CA GLN A 97 8.24 14.43 26.71
C GLN A 97 9.36 13.75 25.91
N GLN A 98 10.01 12.78 26.53
CA GLN A 98 10.91 11.87 25.85
C GLN A 98 10.10 10.63 25.43
N ILE A 99 10.06 10.36 24.14
CA ILE A 99 9.36 9.21 23.56
C ILE A 99 10.41 8.24 23.05
N THR A 100 10.35 7.02 23.55
CA THR A 100 11.30 5.96 23.19
C THR A 100 10.54 4.80 22.58
N LEU A 101 11.01 4.32 21.43
CA LEU A 101 10.44 3.17 20.74
C LEU A 101 11.35 1.96 20.99
N THR A 102 10.77 0.83 21.39
CA THR A 102 11.47 -0.44 21.55
C THR A 102 10.82 -1.51 20.69
N ILE A 103 11.62 -2.19 19.87
CA ILE A 103 11.19 -3.29 19.00
C ILE A 103 12.08 -4.50 19.30
N GLU A 104 11.50 -5.65 19.65
CA GLU A 104 12.26 -6.90 19.95
C GLU A 104 13.41 -6.70 20.95
N GLY A 105 13.21 -5.83 21.96
CA GLY A 105 14.23 -5.53 22.97
C GLY A 105 15.32 -4.54 22.52
N GLN A 106 15.29 -4.10 21.26
CA GLN A 106 16.13 -3.01 20.77
C GLN A 106 15.45 -1.68 21.02
N THR A 107 16.00 -0.90 21.95
CA THR A 107 15.58 0.47 22.22
C THR A 107 16.21 1.40 21.20
N LEU A 108 15.37 2.10 20.45
CA LEU A 108 15.79 3.08 19.46
C LEU A 108 16.04 4.42 20.12
N ALA A 109 16.76 5.30 19.40
CA ALA A 109 17.10 6.62 19.91
C ALA A 109 15.83 7.39 20.35
N PRO A 110 15.82 7.96 21.55
CA PRO A 110 14.66 8.67 22.07
C PRO A 110 14.42 9.98 21.30
N THR A 111 13.16 10.29 21.03
CA THR A 111 12.72 11.54 20.41
C THR A 111 12.17 12.48 21.47
N MET A 112 12.66 13.71 21.47
CA MET A 112 12.17 14.77 22.35
C MET A 112 11.04 15.53 21.67
N VAL A 113 9.89 15.59 22.32
CA VAL A 113 8.71 16.33 21.85
C VAL A 113 8.40 17.46 22.82
N LYS A 114 8.35 18.70 22.33
CA LYS A 114 8.04 19.88 23.13
C LYS A 114 6.55 20.21 23.05
N ARG A 115 5.97 20.70 24.15
CA ARG A 115 4.59 21.24 24.13
C ARG A 115 4.51 22.43 23.16
N PRO A 116 3.44 22.59 22.36
CA PRO A 116 2.17 21.86 22.36
C PRO A 116 2.09 20.68 21.39
N THR A 117 3.20 20.20 20.82
CA THR A 117 3.18 19.13 19.81
C THR A 117 2.57 17.84 20.37
N VAL A 118 1.59 17.29 19.65
CA VAL A 118 0.77 16.11 20.03
C VAL A 118 1.00 14.89 19.15
N THR A 119 1.92 14.99 18.20
CA THR A 119 2.26 13.92 17.27
C THR A 119 3.76 13.73 17.16
N THR A 120 4.20 12.50 16.93
CA THR A 120 5.58 12.19 16.54
C THR A 120 5.57 11.02 15.57
N THR A 121 6.55 10.96 14.68
CA THR A 121 6.68 9.86 13.72
C THR A 121 8.01 9.16 13.93
N PHE A 122 7.96 7.85 14.10
CA PHE A 122 9.13 6.98 14.00
C PHE A 122 9.23 6.48 12.57
N THR A 123 10.27 6.92 11.87
CA THR A 123 10.50 6.53 10.48
C THR A 123 10.99 5.09 10.37
N MET A 124 10.76 4.47 9.20
CA MET A 124 11.36 3.18 8.85
C MET A 124 12.87 3.12 9.10
N ALA A 125 13.59 4.18 8.72
CA ALA A 125 15.03 4.30 8.92
C ALA A 125 15.39 4.35 10.42
N GLN A 126 14.68 5.15 11.22
CA GLN A 126 14.88 5.18 12.68
C GLN A 126 14.57 3.83 13.33
N ALA A 127 13.66 3.05 12.75
CA ALA A 127 13.30 1.72 13.19
C ALA A 127 14.18 0.60 12.59
N ASN A 128 15.27 0.92 11.91
CA ASN A 128 16.14 -0.06 11.23
C ASN A 128 15.36 -1.05 10.32
N ASN A 129 14.29 -0.58 9.69
CA ASN A 129 13.37 -1.37 8.88
C ASN A 129 12.75 -2.58 9.63
N LEU A 130 12.55 -2.46 10.95
CA LEU A 130 11.98 -3.53 11.78
C LEU A 130 10.46 -3.48 11.92
N PHE A 131 9.81 -2.43 11.40
CA PHE A 131 8.37 -2.42 11.28
C PHE A 131 7.97 -3.50 10.27
N THR A 132 7.34 -4.56 10.75
CA THR A 132 6.81 -5.66 9.95
C THR A 132 5.43 -6.08 10.48
N PRO A 133 4.56 -6.66 9.64
CA PRO A 133 3.20 -6.99 10.03
C PRO A 133 3.14 -7.93 11.24
N GLY A 134 2.27 -7.61 12.22
CA GLY A 134 2.08 -8.41 13.42
C GLY A 134 3.20 -8.32 14.46
N ARG A 135 4.31 -7.59 14.21
CA ARG A 135 5.30 -7.31 15.25
C ARG A 135 4.75 -6.33 16.27
N LYS A 136 5.09 -6.59 17.53
CA LYS A 136 4.80 -5.70 18.65
C LYS A 136 5.93 -4.69 18.82
N PHE A 137 5.56 -3.46 19.12
CA PHE A 137 6.49 -2.43 19.54
C PHE A 137 5.98 -1.75 20.80
N ILE A 138 6.91 -1.34 21.64
CA ILE A 138 6.64 -0.69 22.92
C ILE A 138 7.01 0.78 22.77
N ILE A 139 6.05 1.65 23.06
CA ILE A 139 6.30 3.07 23.23
C ILE A 139 6.41 3.35 24.71
N GLN A 140 7.57 3.87 25.12
CA GLN A 140 7.81 4.38 26.45
C GLN A 140 7.82 5.91 26.41
N CYS A 141 6.90 6.53 27.15
CA CYS A 141 6.81 7.98 27.28
C CYS A 141 7.26 8.40 28.67
N THR A 142 8.24 9.28 28.74
CA THR A 142 8.77 9.83 30.00
C THR A 142 8.54 11.35 30.03
N PRO A 143 7.68 11.87 30.93
CA PRO A 143 7.49 13.31 31.10
C PRO A 143 8.75 13.99 31.61
N ILE A 144 9.05 15.19 31.09
CA ILE A 144 10.17 16.01 31.56
C ILE A 144 9.61 17.32 32.13
N ALA A 145 9.76 17.46 33.44
CA ALA A 145 9.50 18.68 34.20
C ALA A 145 10.80 19.20 34.83
N PRO A 146 10.94 20.51 35.08
CA PRO A 146 12.05 21.02 35.89
C PRO A 146 11.98 20.42 37.30
N GLY A 147 12.91 19.52 37.65
CA GLY A 147 13.09 19.01 39.01
C GLY A 147 12.29 17.77 39.42
N LEU A 148 11.47 17.17 38.55
CA LEU A 148 10.75 15.92 38.84
C LEU A 148 10.79 14.96 37.63
N TRP A 149 11.23 13.72 37.89
CA TRP A 149 11.11 12.60 36.96
C TRP A 149 9.82 11.85 37.27
N ALA A 150 8.86 11.85 36.36
CA ALA A 150 7.65 11.04 36.48
C ALA A 150 7.92 9.60 36.01
N THR A 151 7.15 8.65 36.54
CA THR A 151 7.20 7.24 36.15
C THR A 151 6.94 7.09 34.66
N PRO A 152 7.79 6.38 33.90
CA PRO A 152 7.55 6.14 32.47
C PRO A 152 6.27 5.33 32.25
N VAL A 153 5.52 5.68 31.20
CA VAL A 153 4.34 4.91 30.77
C VAL A 153 4.68 4.12 29.51
N ASN A 154 4.45 2.81 29.57
CA ASN A 154 4.68 1.89 28.47
C ASN A 154 3.34 1.50 27.83
N THR A 155 3.21 1.73 26.53
CA THR A 155 2.08 1.24 25.74
C THR A 155 2.60 0.33 24.65
N THR A 156 2.03 -0.88 24.56
CA THR A 156 2.38 -1.83 23.51
C THR A 156 1.39 -1.71 22.37
N PHE A 157 1.92 -1.54 21.16
CA PHE A 157 1.15 -1.57 19.92
C PHE A 157 1.60 -2.75 19.08
N SER A 158 0.74 -3.18 18.16
CA SER A 158 1.11 -4.14 17.12
C SER A 158 0.92 -3.47 15.77
N ILE A 159 1.83 -3.71 14.84
CA ILE A 159 1.64 -3.25 13.45
C ILE A 159 0.41 -3.98 12.91
N PRO A 160 -0.61 -3.25 12.41
CA PRO A 160 -1.84 -3.86 11.93
C PRO A 160 -1.52 -4.90 10.87
N LYS A 161 -1.90 -6.14 11.14
CA LYS A 161 -1.94 -7.21 10.13
C LYS A 161 -3.39 -7.33 9.65
N SER A 162 -3.60 -7.52 8.36
CA SER A 162 -4.93 -7.89 7.86
C SER A 162 -5.38 -9.18 8.55
N SER A 163 -6.51 -9.14 9.26
CA SER A 163 -7.00 -10.22 10.11
C SER A 163 -7.53 -11.43 9.33
N SER A 164 -7.76 -11.27 8.02
CA SER A 164 -8.36 -12.29 7.14
C SER A 164 -7.41 -12.74 6.01
N MET A 165 -6.10 -12.80 6.30
CA MET A 165 -5.08 -13.14 5.29
C MET A 165 -4.30 -14.42 5.62
N SER A 166 -4.12 -15.28 4.61
CA SER A 166 -3.24 -16.44 4.66
C SER A 166 -2.20 -16.42 3.54
N SER A 167 -0.99 -16.92 3.80
CA SER A 167 0.09 -16.97 2.80
C SER A 167 -0.14 -18.11 1.81
N ILE A 168 0.00 -17.81 0.52
CA ILE A 168 0.00 -18.80 -0.55
C ILE A 168 1.45 -19.17 -0.85
N SER A 169 1.74 -20.47 -0.86
CA SER A 169 3.08 -21.00 -1.16
C SER A 169 3.01 -21.98 -2.31
N LEU A 170 3.80 -21.74 -3.35
CA LEU A 170 3.93 -22.66 -4.48
C LEU A 170 4.97 -23.75 -4.20
N ASN A 171 4.75 -24.93 -4.77
CA ASN A 171 5.78 -25.96 -4.81
C ASN A 171 6.97 -25.45 -5.65
N ASN A 172 8.20 -25.74 -5.20
CA ASN A 172 9.46 -25.43 -5.89
C ASN A 172 9.85 -23.94 -6.04
N GLN A 173 9.11 -23.00 -5.43
CA GLN A 173 9.41 -21.54 -5.47
C GLN A 173 9.74 -21.03 -6.88
N PRO A 174 8.77 -21.03 -7.82
CA PRO A 174 9.04 -20.77 -9.22
C PRO A 174 9.56 -19.35 -9.44
N LEU A 175 10.63 -19.25 -10.25
CA LEU A 175 11.29 -17.99 -10.53
C LEU A 175 10.59 -17.22 -11.65
N VAL A 176 10.36 -15.94 -11.41
CA VAL A 176 9.80 -14.98 -12.35
C VAL A 176 10.93 -14.10 -12.89
N SER A 177 10.95 -13.88 -14.19
CA SER A 177 11.87 -12.94 -14.84
C SER A 177 11.65 -11.51 -14.32
N SER A 178 12.71 -10.69 -14.18
CA SER A 178 12.57 -9.28 -13.77
C SER A 178 11.70 -8.46 -14.71
N GLU A 179 11.81 -8.78 -16.00
CA GLU A 179 11.23 -8.01 -17.10
C GLU A 179 9.90 -8.61 -17.58
N SER A 180 9.45 -9.73 -17.00
CA SER A 180 8.16 -10.34 -17.34
C SER A 180 7.08 -9.93 -16.36
N THR A 181 5.89 -9.65 -16.89
CA THR A 181 4.69 -9.47 -16.06
C THR A 181 4.06 -10.82 -15.72
N MET A 182 3.16 -10.81 -14.74
CA MET A 182 2.27 -11.94 -14.44
C MET A 182 0.87 -11.61 -14.95
N THR A 183 0.07 -12.63 -15.21
CA THR A 183 -1.36 -12.47 -15.46
C THR A 183 -2.13 -13.58 -14.76
N SER A 184 -3.41 -13.34 -14.51
CA SER A 184 -4.25 -14.28 -13.81
C SER A 184 -5.65 -14.27 -14.40
N LEU A 185 -6.29 -15.42 -14.27
CA LEU A 185 -7.64 -15.64 -14.73
C LEU A 185 -8.41 -16.40 -13.67
N SER A 186 -9.65 -15.99 -13.41
CA SER A 186 -10.62 -16.87 -12.74
C SER A 186 -11.60 -17.37 -13.79
N ALA A 187 -11.64 -18.68 -13.97
CA ALA A 187 -12.50 -19.30 -14.95
C ALA A 187 -13.96 -19.22 -14.46
N GLN A 188 -14.82 -18.59 -15.28
CA GLN A 188 -16.22 -18.40 -14.89
C GLN A 188 -16.88 -19.75 -14.55
N GLY A 189 -17.40 -19.85 -13.33
CA GLY A 189 -18.16 -21.02 -12.86
C GLY A 189 -17.33 -22.19 -12.32
N THR A 190 -15.99 -22.12 -12.31
CA THR A 190 -15.16 -23.23 -11.82
C THR A 190 -14.61 -23.01 -10.41
N ASN A 191 -14.68 -21.79 -9.88
CA ASN A 191 -14.00 -21.39 -8.63
C ASN A 191 -12.50 -21.75 -8.60
N THR A 192 -11.88 -21.81 -9.78
CA THR A 192 -10.44 -22.02 -9.93
C THR A 192 -9.84 -20.78 -10.57
N MET A 193 -8.68 -20.40 -10.04
CA MET A 193 -7.87 -19.34 -10.62
C MET A 193 -6.60 -19.96 -11.20
N GLU A 194 -6.19 -19.50 -12.36
CA GLU A 194 -4.90 -19.82 -12.95
C GLU A 194 -4.03 -18.57 -12.99
N VAL A 195 -2.73 -18.74 -12.75
CA VAL A 195 -1.74 -17.65 -12.80
C VAL A 195 -0.62 -18.06 -13.74
N TRP A 196 -0.21 -17.16 -14.64
CA TRP A 196 0.90 -17.37 -15.57
C TRP A 196 2.01 -16.34 -15.35
N TRP A 197 3.24 -16.77 -15.58
CA TRP A 197 4.43 -15.92 -15.49
C TRP A 197 5.52 -16.35 -16.47
N GLY A 198 6.32 -15.37 -16.90
CA GLY A 198 7.55 -15.62 -17.65
C GLY A 198 8.71 -16.02 -16.74
N THR A 199 9.45 -17.07 -17.10
CA THR A 199 10.64 -17.53 -16.38
C THR A 199 11.91 -16.84 -16.90
N PRO A 200 13.00 -16.80 -16.10
CA PRO A 200 14.31 -16.31 -16.58
C PRO A 200 14.85 -17.04 -17.82
N GLN A 201 14.43 -18.29 -18.05
CA GLN A 201 14.81 -19.10 -19.22
C GLN A 201 13.96 -18.78 -20.46
N GLY A 202 13.04 -17.82 -20.37
CA GLY A 202 12.16 -17.45 -21.48
C GLY A 202 11.02 -18.43 -21.71
N ALA A 203 10.66 -19.26 -20.73
CA ALA A 203 9.45 -20.09 -20.77
C ALA A 203 8.27 -19.36 -20.13
N ILE A 204 7.05 -19.81 -20.41
CA ILE A 204 5.87 -19.41 -19.64
C ILE A 204 5.45 -20.61 -18.80
N GLN A 205 5.28 -20.38 -17.49
CA GLN A 205 4.77 -21.37 -16.56
C GLN A 205 3.39 -20.96 -16.05
N THR A 206 2.65 -21.94 -15.54
CA THR A 206 1.34 -21.74 -14.93
C THR A 206 1.19 -22.54 -13.66
N ALA A 207 0.26 -22.12 -12.80
CA ALA A 207 -0.25 -22.86 -11.66
C ALA A 207 -1.74 -22.59 -11.48
N GLU A 208 -2.50 -23.65 -11.19
CA GLU A 208 -3.93 -23.59 -10.90
C GLU A 208 -4.17 -23.61 -9.39
N PHE A 209 -4.90 -22.63 -8.89
CA PHE A 209 -5.24 -22.39 -7.50
C PHE A 209 -6.73 -22.69 -7.27
N PRO A 210 -7.09 -23.91 -6.84
CA PRO A 210 -8.46 -24.21 -6.42
C PRO A 210 -8.71 -23.67 -5.00
N LEU A 211 -9.95 -23.33 -4.68
CA LEU A 211 -10.38 -22.78 -3.36
C LEU A 211 -9.87 -23.54 -2.11
N GLN A 212 -9.46 -24.81 -2.24
CA GLN A 212 -9.08 -25.67 -1.12
C GLN A 212 -7.62 -26.16 -1.15
N ASN A 213 -6.80 -25.80 -2.15
CA ASN A 213 -5.41 -26.26 -2.23
C ASN A 213 -4.42 -25.08 -2.20
N PHE A 214 -3.76 -24.90 -1.05
CA PHE A 214 -2.76 -23.85 -0.84
C PHE A 214 -1.35 -24.21 -1.32
N LYS A 215 -1.18 -25.35 -2.02
CA LYS A 215 0.10 -25.78 -2.61
C LYS A 215 -0.07 -26.23 -4.05
N PRO A 216 -0.31 -25.30 -4.99
CA PRO A 216 -0.51 -25.66 -6.36
C PRO A 216 0.80 -26.08 -7.03
N GLU A 217 0.67 -26.99 -7.99
CA GLU A 217 1.78 -27.48 -8.80
C GLU A 217 2.05 -26.53 -9.97
N THR A 218 3.32 -26.42 -10.34
CA THR A 218 3.74 -25.60 -11.46
C THR A 218 3.91 -26.47 -12.68
N THR A 219 3.38 -26.03 -13.81
CA THR A 219 3.55 -26.72 -15.09
C THR A 219 4.08 -25.73 -16.13
N GLN A 220 4.80 -26.28 -17.12
CA GLN A 220 5.24 -25.48 -18.25
C GLN A 220 4.07 -25.29 -19.22
N PHE A 221 3.75 -24.02 -19.52
CA PHE A 221 2.66 -23.64 -20.40
C PHE A 221 3.14 -23.38 -21.83
N ALA A 222 4.31 -22.75 -21.98
CA ALA A 222 4.97 -22.53 -23.27
C ALA A 222 6.47 -22.87 -23.22
N GLY A 223 7.07 -23.16 -24.37
CA GLY A 223 8.46 -23.58 -24.56
C GLY A 223 9.51 -22.62 -23.97
N THR A 224 10.71 -23.12 -23.70
CA THR A 224 11.88 -22.24 -23.50
C THR A 224 12.18 -21.49 -24.81
N SER A 225 12.45 -20.18 -24.76
CA SER A 225 12.56 -19.24 -25.90
C SER A 225 11.28 -18.56 -26.38
N THR A 226 10.17 -18.66 -25.64
CA THR A 226 8.93 -17.92 -25.95
C THR A 226 9.07 -16.42 -25.59
N VAL A 227 9.78 -16.09 -24.51
CA VAL A 227 9.87 -14.72 -23.95
C VAL A 227 11.31 -14.30 -23.56
N SER A 228 12.33 -14.74 -24.31
CA SER A 228 13.75 -14.50 -23.97
C SER A 228 14.20 -13.02 -24.04
N GLY A 229 15.25 -12.70 -23.26
CA GLY A 229 16.08 -11.50 -23.42
C GLY A 229 15.49 -10.17 -22.94
N SER A 230 14.30 -9.79 -23.43
CA SER A 230 13.66 -8.49 -23.15
C SER A 230 12.57 -8.53 -22.08
N GLY A 231 12.20 -9.72 -21.61
CA GLY A 231 10.97 -9.91 -20.84
C GLY A 231 9.73 -9.95 -21.72
N SER A 232 8.56 -10.06 -21.08
CA SER A 232 7.27 -10.15 -21.77
C SER A 232 6.13 -9.67 -20.88
N CYS A 233 5.22 -8.90 -21.45
CA CYS A 233 3.92 -8.64 -20.84
C CYS A 233 2.94 -9.76 -21.16
N LEU A 234 2.26 -10.27 -20.14
CA LEU A 234 1.21 -11.27 -20.25
C LEU A 234 -0.15 -10.61 -19.96
N ALA A 235 -1.18 -11.01 -20.72
CA ALA A 235 -2.57 -10.62 -20.49
C ALA A 235 -3.48 -11.85 -20.66
N SER A 236 -4.58 -11.91 -19.91
CA SER A 236 -5.52 -13.02 -19.99
C SER A 236 -6.98 -12.56 -19.99
N ALA A 237 -7.79 -13.22 -20.81
CA ALA A 237 -9.22 -12.96 -20.95
C ALA A 237 -10.02 -14.25 -20.78
N SER A 238 -11.00 -14.25 -19.87
CA SER A 238 -12.01 -15.32 -19.75
C SER A 238 -13.33 -14.77 -20.25
N VAL A 239 -13.64 -15.02 -21.52
CA VAL A 239 -14.95 -14.68 -22.06
C VAL A 239 -16.00 -15.59 -21.42
N ASN A 240 -15.74 -16.89 -21.36
CA ASN A 240 -16.59 -17.85 -20.65
C ASN A 240 -15.77 -19.10 -20.25
N SER A 241 -16.42 -20.09 -19.64
CA SER A 241 -15.75 -21.33 -19.17
C SER A 241 -15.08 -22.14 -20.28
N THR A 242 -15.46 -21.94 -21.54
CA THR A 242 -14.90 -22.64 -22.70
C THR A 242 -14.23 -21.69 -23.68
N ASN A 243 -13.96 -20.46 -23.28
CA ASN A 243 -13.20 -19.49 -24.07
C ASN A 243 -12.36 -18.63 -23.15
N GLN A 244 -11.16 -19.15 -22.91
CA GLN A 244 -10.12 -18.50 -22.12
C GLN A 244 -8.92 -18.27 -23.03
N GLN A 245 -8.23 -17.17 -22.81
CA GLN A 245 -7.15 -16.75 -23.68
C GLN A 245 -6.02 -16.21 -22.83
N VAL A 246 -4.80 -16.56 -23.17
CA VAL A 246 -3.57 -16.01 -22.59
C VAL A 246 -2.72 -15.53 -23.74
N TRP A 247 -2.33 -14.26 -23.68
CA TRP A 247 -1.53 -13.58 -24.69
C TRP A 247 -0.21 -13.13 -24.07
N TRP A 248 0.86 -13.13 -24.86
CA TRP A 248 2.16 -12.62 -24.45
C TRP A 248 2.85 -11.87 -25.59
N ILE A 249 3.78 -10.99 -25.23
CA ILE A 249 4.64 -10.28 -26.18
C ILE A 249 5.96 -11.05 -26.31
N THR A 250 6.28 -11.47 -27.53
CA THR A 250 7.56 -12.12 -27.84
C THR A 250 8.71 -11.10 -27.86
N GLU A 251 9.96 -11.58 -27.86
CA GLU A 251 11.16 -10.73 -27.95
C GLU A 251 11.22 -9.85 -29.23
N THR A 252 10.47 -10.22 -30.27
CA THR A 252 10.38 -9.46 -31.52
C THR A 252 9.29 -8.38 -31.49
N GLY A 253 8.51 -8.30 -30.42
CA GLY A 253 7.31 -7.46 -30.36
C GLY A 253 6.09 -8.04 -31.07
N ALA A 254 6.16 -9.28 -31.58
CA ALA A 254 4.95 -10.00 -32.01
C ALA A 254 4.12 -10.42 -30.80
N ILE A 255 2.79 -10.40 -30.95
CA ILE A 255 1.86 -10.89 -29.93
C ILE A 255 1.43 -12.30 -30.32
N ASP A 256 1.65 -13.24 -29.40
CA ASP A 256 1.30 -14.66 -29.55
C ASP A 256 0.52 -15.13 -28.31
N GLY A 257 -0.03 -16.34 -28.32
CA GLY A 257 -0.91 -16.77 -27.25
C GLY A 257 -1.25 -18.25 -27.22
N GLN A 258 -2.16 -18.60 -26.32
CA GLN A 258 -2.92 -19.86 -26.34
C GLN A 258 -4.39 -19.57 -26.01
N VAL A 259 -5.27 -20.40 -26.55
CA VAL A 259 -6.71 -20.35 -26.34
C VAL A 259 -7.17 -21.70 -25.81
N ASN A 260 -7.98 -21.68 -24.76
CA ASN A 260 -8.69 -22.85 -24.26
C ASN A 260 -10.15 -22.79 -24.73
N SER A 261 -10.49 -23.68 -25.65
CA SER A 261 -11.84 -23.80 -26.22
C SER A 261 -12.73 -24.81 -25.44
N GLY A 262 -12.37 -25.14 -24.20
CA GLY A 262 -12.96 -26.25 -23.43
C GLY A 262 -12.41 -27.64 -23.79
N LYS A 263 -11.42 -27.72 -24.69
CA LYS A 263 -10.73 -28.97 -25.09
C LYS A 263 -9.27 -29.02 -24.62
N GLY A 264 -8.88 -28.08 -23.75
CA GLY A 264 -7.49 -27.82 -23.39
C GLY A 264 -6.93 -26.63 -24.14
N TRP A 265 -5.73 -26.22 -23.72
CA TRP A 265 -5.00 -25.10 -24.29
C TRP A 265 -4.36 -25.49 -25.63
N ALA A 266 -4.52 -24.64 -26.64
CA ALA A 266 -3.92 -24.81 -27.96
C ALA A 266 -3.44 -23.46 -28.52
N PRO A 267 -2.47 -23.48 -29.47
CA PRO A 267 -2.12 -22.27 -30.21
C PRO A 267 -3.34 -21.66 -30.91
N PRO A 268 -3.47 -20.33 -30.94
CA PRO A 268 -4.52 -19.68 -31.71
C PRO A 268 -4.33 -19.98 -33.19
N GLY A 269 -5.41 -20.10 -33.95
CA GLY A 269 -5.33 -20.43 -35.38
C GLY A 269 -5.55 -21.89 -35.72
N THR A 270 -5.78 -22.76 -34.73
CA THR A 270 -5.92 -24.20 -34.92
C THR A 270 -7.38 -24.65 -35.11
N GLY A 271 -8.35 -23.78 -34.83
CA GLY A 271 -9.76 -23.93 -35.15
C GLY A 271 -10.22 -23.15 -36.41
N PRO A 272 -11.43 -23.45 -36.95
CA PRO A 272 -11.97 -22.71 -38.09
C PRO A 272 -12.17 -21.22 -37.80
N GLY A 273 -11.55 -20.33 -38.59
CA GLY A 273 -11.71 -18.87 -38.47
C GLY A 273 -10.72 -18.17 -37.53
N GLU A 274 -9.65 -18.84 -37.09
CA GLU A 274 -8.78 -18.37 -36.01
C GLU A 274 -7.47 -17.69 -36.45
N ALA A 275 -7.32 -17.24 -37.70
CA ALA A 275 -6.15 -16.43 -38.06
C ALA A 275 -6.16 -15.12 -37.24
N PHE A 276 -5.10 -14.85 -36.48
CA PHE A 276 -4.99 -13.66 -35.66
C PHE A 276 -4.00 -12.65 -36.27
N PRO A 277 -4.42 -11.40 -36.52
CA PRO A 277 -3.70 -10.48 -37.40
C PRO A 277 -2.51 -9.75 -36.76
N PHE A 278 -2.24 -9.99 -35.47
CA PHE A 278 -1.23 -9.25 -34.70
C PHE A 278 0.06 -10.06 -34.42
N ASN A 279 0.16 -11.30 -34.90
CA ASN A 279 1.40 -12.10 -34.83
C ASN A 279 2.42 -11.65 -35.88
N LYS A 280 2.97 -10.46 -35.67
CA LYS A 280 3.94 -9.85 -36.55
C LYS A 280 4.99 -9.14 -35.71
N ALA A 281 6.26 -9.29 -36.08
CA ALA A 281 7.33 -8.56 -35.42
C ALA A 281 7.04 -7.04 -35.41
N SER A 282 7.42 -6.39 -34.32
CA SER A 282 7.22 -4.96 -34.07
C SER A 282 5.77 -4.49 -33.96
N THR A 283 4.81 -5.40 -33.73
CA THR A 283 3.41 -5.02 -33.40
C THR A 283 3.33 -4.28 -32.07
N ALA A 284 4.02 -4.76 -31.05
CA ALA A 284 4.09 -4.18 -29.71
C ALA A 284 5.50 -3.72 -29.37
N SER A 285 5.60 -2.72 -28.49
CA SER A 285 6.84 -2.33 -27.83
C SER A 285 7.40 -3.48 -27.01
N THR A 286 8.72 -3.64 -27.01
CA THR A 286 9.45 -4.59 -26.15
C THR A 286 10.14 -3.91 -24.96
N VAL A 287 9.96 -2.59 -24.80
CA VAL A 287 10.54 -1.83 -23.68
C VAL A 287 9.99 -2.35 -22.35
N ASN A 288 10.89 -2.76 -21.46
CA ASN A 288 10.59 -3.44 -20.19
C ASN A 288 9.74 -4.72 -20.35
N GLY A 289 9.78 -5.38 -21.51
CA GLY A 289 8.92 -6.52 -21.84
C GLY A 289 7.58 -6.14 -22.48
N GLY A 290 7.34 -4.85 -22.73
CA GLY A 290 6.13 -4.34 -23.38
C GLY A 290 4.98 -4.08 -22.42
N SER A 291 3.80 -3.85 -22.99
CA SER A 291 2.58 -3.54 -22.26
C SER A 291 1.34 -3.96 -23.02
N MET A 292 0.47 -4.71 -22.35
CA MET A 292 -0.73 -5.30 -22.91
C MET A 292 -1.80 -5.42 -21.84
N ALA A 293 -3.05 -5.19 -22.22
CA ALA A 293 -4.20 -5.38 -21.35
C ALA A 293 -5.36 -5.97 -22.16
N SER A 294 -6.20 -6.75 -21.50
CA SER A 294 -7.40 -7.32 -22.10
C SER A 294 -8.65 -6.81 -21.39
N LEU A 295 -9.67 -6.51 -22.18
CA LEU A 295 -10.98 -6.10 -21.69
C LEU A 295 -12.03 -7.12 -22.12
N ILE A 296 -12.82 -7.62 -21.16
CA ILE A 296 -14.00 -8.44 -21.46
C ILE A 296 -15.16 -7.51 -21.82
N LEU A 297 -15.82 -7.82 -22.93
CA LEU A 297 -16.98 -7.06 -23.39
C LEU A 297 -18.24 -7.39 -22.58
N GLN A 298 -19.20 -6.47 -22.61
CA GLN A 298 -20.48 -6.66 -21.94
C GLN A 298 -21.16 -7.95 -22.42
N TYR A 299 -21.88 -8.62 -21.52
CA TYR A 299 -22.55 -9.90 -21.78
C TYR A 299 -21.60 -11.05 -22.17
N ASN A 300 -20.29 -10.91 -21.91
CA ASN A 300 -19.32 -11.97 -22.21
C ASN A 300 -19.37 -12.43 -23.68
N ASN A 301 -19.64 -11.50 -24.60
CA ASN A 301 -19.80 -11.81 -26.03
C ASN A 301 -18.48 -11.72 -26.82
N GLY A 302 -17.42 -11.23 -26.19
CA GLY A 302 -16.12 -11.05 -26.80
C GLY A 302 -15.09 -10.44 -25.83
N ALA A 303 -13.92 -10.13 -26.37
CA ALA A 303 -12.84 -9.48 -25.68
C ALA A 303 -12.11 -8.50 -26.61
N ILE A 304 -11.41 -7.53 -26.04
CA ILE A 304 -10.49 -6.66 -26.78
C ILE A 304 -9.11 -6.80 -26.17
N LEU A 305 -8.10 -6.97 -27.01
CA LEU A 305 -6.70 -6.91 -26.63
C LEU A 305 -6.14 -5.54 -27.03
N PHE A 306 -5.50 -4.87 -26.08
CA PHE A 306 -4.83 -3.58 -26.26
C PHE A 306 -3.34 -3.72 -26.00
N TRP A 307 -2.52 -3.02 -26.77
CA TRP A 307 -1.07 -2.98 -26.55
C TRP A 307 -0.50 -1.61 -26.89
N VAL A 308 0.69 -1.32 -26.35
CA VAL A 308 1.49 -0.15 -26.74
C VAL A 308 2.42 -0.55 -27.87
N ASP A 309 2.35 0.15 -29.00
CA ASP A 309 3.28 -0.05 -30.13
C ASP A 309 4.64 0.64 -29.87
N PRO A 310 5.69 0.38 -30.66
CA PRO A 310 7.00 1.02 -30.48
C PRO A 310 7.01 2.55 -30.62
N LYS A 311 5.97 3.16 -31.19
CA LYS A 311 5.81 4.61 -31.38
C LYS A 311 4.83 5.24 -30.37
N GLY A 312 4.36 4.46 -29.39
CA GLY A 312 3.43 4.93 -28.37
C GLY A 312 1.98 5.06 -28.82
N ALA A 313 1.60 4.50 -29.98
CA ALA A 313 0.19 4.30 -30.32
C ALA A 313 -0.39 3.17 -29.46
N ILE A 314 -1.71 3.22 -29.24
CA ILE A 314 -2.42 2.09 -28.66
C ILE A 314 -3.02 1.30 -29.80
N GLY A 315 -2.39 0.17 -30.12
CA GLY A 315 -2.97 -0.81 -31.03
C GLY A 315 -4.05 -1.63 -30.32
N CYS A 316 -5.06 -2.06 -31.06
CA CYS A 316 -6.05 -2.96 -30.53
C CYS A 316 -6.53 -3.99 -31.57
N CYS A 317 -7.10 -5.07 -31.05
CA CYS A 317 -7.81 -6.05 -31.84
C CYS A 317 -9.01 -6.53 -31.02
N ARG A 318 -10.20 -6.59 -31.62
CA ARG A 318 -11.39 -7.14 -30.97
C ARG A 318 -11.62 -8.57 -31.44
N TRP A 319 -11.92 -9.45 -30.49
CA TRP A 319 -12.42 -10.80 -30.72
C TRP A 319 -13.90 -10.87 -30.35
N MET A 320 -14.73 -11.42 -31.24
CA MET A 320 -16.15 -11.68 -30.99
C MET A 320 -16.44 -13.16 -31.23
N ALA A 321 -17.29 -13.77 -30.39
CA ALA A 321 -17.63 -15.19 -30.54
C ALA A 321 -18.21 -15.55 -31.92
N SER A 322 -18.92 -14.61 -32.54
CA SER A 322 -19.55 -14.80 -33.86
C SER A 322 -18.65 -14.47 -35.06
N LEU A 323 -17.55 -13.74 -34.87
CA LEU A 323 -16.73 -13.19 -35.96
C LEU A 323 -15.23 -13.52 -35.85
N GLY A 324 -14.79 -14.09 -34.74
CA GLY A 324 -13.37 -14.28 -34.45
C GLY A 324 -12.65 -12.94 -34.23
N TRP A 325 -11.34 -12.94 -34.49
CA TRP A 325 -10.50 -11.73 -34.44
C TRP A 325 -10.78 -10.81 -35.63
N GLN A 326 -10.99 -9.54 -35.33
CA GLN A 326 -11.24 -8.49 -36.32
C GLN A 326 -9.95 -7.81 -36.75
N THR A 327 -10.03 -6.86 -37.69
CA THR A 327 -8.87 -6.11 -38.17
C THR A 327 -8.19 -5.33 -37.05
N VAL A 328 -6.85 -5.31 -37.06
CA VAL A 328 -6.03 -4.46 -36.18
C VAL A 328 -6.13 -3.00 -36.62
N PHE A 329 -6.27 -2.10 -35.64
CA PHE A 329 -6.15 -0.67 -35.86
C PHE A 329 -5.69 0.04 -34.59
N ASP A 330 -5.25 1.29 -34.73
CA ASP A 330 -4.86 2.14 -33.61
C ASP A 330 -6.12 2.69 -32.93
N ALA A 331 -6.38 2.26 -31.70
CA ALA A 331 -7.44 2.81 -30.86
C ALA A 331 -7.12 4.25 -30.46
N LEU A 332 -5.84 4.56 -30.21
CA LEU A 332 -5.33 5.90 -29.93
C LEU A 332 -4.04 6.14 -30.73
N PRO A 333 -3.79 7.37 -31.20
CA PRO A 333 -2.71 7.69 -32.14
C PRO A 333 -1.31 7.58 -31.52
N GLN A 334 -0.28 7.65 -32.36
CA GLN A 334 1.14 7.69 -31.95
C GLN A 334 1.42 8.81 -30.95
N GLY A 335 2.32 8.54 -30.00
CA GLY A 335 2.67 9.45 -28.91
C GLY A 335 1.67 9.50 -27.75
N THR A 336 0.58 8.73 -27.79
CA THR A 336 -0.39 8.67 -26.68
C THR A 336 0.23 8.06 -25.42
N ALA A 337 0.96 6.96 -25.55
CA ALA A 337 1.57 6.23 -24.45
C ALA A 337 3.10 6.25 -24.53
N SER A 338 3.76 6.28 -23.38
CA SER A 338 5.17 5.90 -23.27
C SER A 338 5.35 4.44 -23.64
N ALA A 339 6.44 4.10 -24.33
CA ALA A 339 6.78 2.72 -24.66
C ALA A 339 6.91 1.80 -23.42
N SER A 340 7.15 2.38 -22.23
CA SER A 340 7.22 1.69 -20.94
C SER A 340 5.91 1.72 -20.14
N SER A 341 4.88 2.42 -20.63
CA SER A 341 3.62 2.63 -19.91
C SER A 341 2.93 1.31 -19.64
N GLN A 342 2.43 1.11 -18.42
CA GLN A 342 1.44 0.07 -18.15
C GLN A 342 0.09 0.50 -18.72
N LEU A 343 -0.79 -0.46 -19.00
CA LEU A 343 -2.16 -0.23 -19.45
C LEU A 343 -3.13 -0.70 -18.38
N THR A 344 -4.23 0.03 -18.22
CA THR A 344 -5.37 -0.42 -17.41
C THR A 344 -6.66 -0.23 -18.20
N THR A 345 -7.56 -1.19 -18.11
CA THR A 345 -8.84 -1.20 -18.81
C THR A 345 -9.97 -1.53 -17.86
N LEU A 346 -11.13 -0.95 -18.10
CA LEU A 346 -12.37 -1.41 -17.49
C LEU A 346 -13.54 -1.19 -18.44
N SER A 347 -14.65 -1.85 -18.15
CA SER A 347 -15.93 -1.60 -18.79
C SER A 347 -16.95 -1.20 -17.74
N PHE A 348 -17.78 -0.22 -18.06
CA PHE A 348 -18.99 0.09 -17.30
C PHE A 348 -20.17 0.10 -18.26
N GLY A 349 -21.14 -0.79 -18.04
CA GLY A 349 -22.19 -1.02 -19.03
C GLY A 349 -21.60 -1.46 -20.38
N SER A 350 -21.97 -0.78 -21.46
CA SER A 350 -21.44 -0.97 -22.82
C SER A 350 -20.17 -0.16 -23.10
N THR A 351 -19.82 0.77 -22.21
CA THR A 351 -18.69 1.67 -22.41
C THR A 351 -17.38 1.01 -22.01
N ALA A 352 -16.42 0.99 -22.93
CA ALA A 352 -15.05 0.55 -22.68
C ALA A 352 -14.14 1.75 -22.42
N TYR A 353 -13.24 1.63 -21.44
CA TYR A 353 -12.23 2.63 -21.13
C TYR A 353 -10.84 2.00 -21.08
N LEU A 354 -9.87 2.78 -21.51
CA LEU A 354 -8.45 2.47 -21.45
C LEU A 354 -7.71 3.68 -20.92
N PHE A 355 -6.74 3.47 -20.02
CA PHE A 355 -5.85 4.51 -19.53
C PHE A 355 -4.38 4.08 -19.59
N CYS A 356 -3.51 5.06 -19.79
CA CYS A 356 -2.06 4.92 -19.89
C CYS A 356 -1.35 6.22 -19.46
N VAL A 357 -0.02 6.18 -19.49
CA VAL A 357 0.84 7.34 -19.20
C VAL A 357 1.60 7.73 -20.47
N SER A 358 1.55 9.01 -20.84
CA SER A 358 2.26 9.55 -22.00
C SER A 358 3.79 9.63 -21.75
N PRO A 359 4.62 9.79 -22.81
CA PRO A 359 6.07 10.00 -22.65
C PRO A 359 6.42 11.21 -21.75
N GLU A 360 5.59 12.26 -21.77
CA GLU A 360 5.73 13.47 -20.97
C GLU A 360 5.15 13.33 -19.56
N GLY A 361 4.63 12.16 -19.19
CA GLY A 361 4.06 11.90 -17.87
C GLY A 361 2.66 12.48 -17.69
N ALA A 362 1.89 12.66 -18.77
CA ALA A 362 0.45 12.92 -18.67
C ALA A 362 -0.30 11.61 -18.44
N VAL A 363 -1.44 11.65 -17.74
CA VAL A 363 -2.35 10.50 -17.65
C VAL A 363 -3.47 10.71 -18.64
N VAL A 364 -3.54 9.82 -19.63
CA VAL A 364 -4.43 9.93 -20.79
C VAL A 364 -5.07 8.59 -21.09
N GLY A 365 -6.10 8.60 -21.92
CA GLY A 365 -6.84 7.41 -22.26
C GLY A 365 -7.82 7.63 -23.39
N GLY A 366 -8.80 6.73 -23.48
CA GLY A 366 -9.92 6.89 -24.37
C GLY A 366 -11.10 6.00 -24.01
N SER A 367 -12.24 6.28 -24.64
CA SER A 367 -13.45 5.49 -24.47
C SER A 367 -14.17 5.15 -25.77
N TRP A 368 -14.97 4.09 -25.70
CA TRP A 368 -16.00 3.73 -26.67
C TRP A 368 -17.32 3.50 -25.95
N SER A 369 -18.36 4.27 -26.26
CA SER A 369 -19.69 4.17 -25.63
C SER A 369 -20.41 2.84 -25.89
N ASP A 370 -20.00 2.12 -26.93
CA ASP A 370 -20.53 0.78 -27.24
C ASP A 370 -19.49 -0.11 -27.91
N ALA A 371 -18.62 -0.72 -27.09
CA ALA A 371 -17.58 -1.61 -27.60
C ALA A 371 -18.12 -2.98 -28.05
N SER A 372 -19.37 -3.31 -27.68
CA SER A 372 -19.95 -4.65 -27.78
C SER A 372 -20.71 -4.90 -29.07
N ILE A 373 -21.08 -3.85 -29.81
CA ILE A 373 -21.76 -3.95 -31.11
C ILE A 373 -21.07 -3.09 -32.19
N GLY A 374 -21.48 -3.29 -33.45
CA GLY A 374 -21.02 -2.47 -34.57
C GLY A 374 -19.54 -2.64 -34.94
N THR A 375 -19.00 -1.75 -35.77
CA THR A 375 -17.57 -1.67 -36.10
C THR A 375 -16.89 -0.67 -35.17
N LEU A 376 -15.75 -1.03 -34.58
CA LEU A 376 -14.98 -0.09 -33.77
C LEU A 376 -14.21 0.89 -34.67
N GLY A 377 -14.19 2.15 -34.27
CA GLY A 377 -13.28 3.17 -34.79
C GLY A 377 -12.28 3.62 -33.71
N PRO A 378 -11.53 4.71 -33.93
CA PRO A 378 -10.68 5.31 -32.89
C PRO A 378 -11.48 5.64 -31.63
N MET A 379 -10.83 5.57 -30.47
CA MET A 379 -11.43 5.97 -29.19
C MET A 379 -11.59 7.48 -29.11
N SER A 380 -12.63 7.92 -28.40
CA SER A 380 -12.75 9.31 -27.96
C SER A 380 -11.67 9.56 -26.90
N PRO A 381 -10.75 10.52 -27.10
CA PRO A 381 -9.63 10.73 -26.17
C PRO A 381 -10.09 11.28 -24.82
N ILE A 382 -9.43 10.84 -23.75
CA ILE A 382 -9.64 11.28 -22.37
C ILE A 382 -8.34 11.84 -21.81
N VAL A 383 -8.39 12.99 -21.16
CA VAL A 383 -7.26 13.58 -20.43
C VAL A 383 -7.57 13.59 -18.93
N VAL A 384 -6.79 12.84 -18.16
CA VAL A 384 -6.97 12.68 -16.71
C VAL A 384 -6.05 13.62 -15.93
N ALA A 385 -4.78 13.71 -16.31
CA ALA A 385 -3.79 14.59 -15.67
C ALA A 385 -2.80 15.15 -16.70
N SER A 386 -2.32 16.37 -16.47
CA SER A 386 -1.39 17.06 -17.39
C SER A 386 0.02 16.45 -17.37
N ALA A 387 0.87 16.87 -18.31
CA ALA A 387 2.27 16.44 -18.36
C ALA A 387 3.01 16.68 -17.04
N GLY A 388 3.90 15.75 -16.69
CA GLY A 388 4.69 15.75 -15.45
C GLY A 388 3.96 15.26 -14.19
N ASN A 389 2.70 14.82 -14.27
CA ASN A 389 1.97 14.28 -13.11
C ASN A 389 2.29 12.81 -12.82
N ALA A 390 2.64 12.02 -13.85
CA ALA A 390 2.90 10.59 -13.74
C ALA A 390 4.33 10.23 -14.16
N ALA A 391 4.86 9.16 -13.57
CA ALA A 391 6.11 8.54 -14.02
C ALA A 391 5.82 7.65 -15.26
N PRO A 392 6.46 7.86 -16.44
CA PRO A 392 6.16 7.12 -17.67
C PRO A 392 6.32 5.58 -17.62
N GLY A 393 7.07 5.05 -16.66
CA GLY A 393 7.20 3.61 -16.40
C GLY A 393 6.57 3.16 -15.08
N GLY A 394 5.82 4.05 -14.41
CA GLY A 394 5.15 3.78 -13.15
C GLY A 394 3.90 2.91 -13.31
N GLY A 395 3.39 2.41 -12.19
CA GLY A 395 2.13 1.69 -12.16
C GLY A 395 0.94 2.60 -12.42
N ILE A 396 -0.08 2.05 -13.08
CA ILE A 396 -1.39 2.66 -13.31
C ILE A 396 -2.47 1.62 -13.00
N GLY A 397 -3.61 2.06 -12.48
CA GLY A 397 -4.76 1.20 -12.21
C GLY A 397 -6.06 2.00 -12.33
N SER A 398 -7.15 1.29 -12.58
CA SER A 398 -8.47 1.92 -12.72
C SER A 398 -9.57 1.03 -12.18
N PHE A 399 -10.63 1.64 -11.63
CA PHE A 399 -11.81 0.93 -11.16
C PHE A 399 -13.07 1.78 -11.27
N SER A 400 -14.22 1.12 -11.37
CA SER A 400 -15.52 1.77 -11.37
C SER A 400 -15.95 2.14 -9.95
N VAL A 401 -16.55 3.32 -9.80
CA VAL A 401 -17.18 3.80 -8.57
C VAL A 401 -18.69 3.82 -8.79
N SER A 402 -19.47 3.26 -7.86
CA SER A 402 -20.93 3.14 -7.99
C SER A 402 -21.65 3.96 -6.92
N ASP A 403 -22.20 5.12 -7.23
CA ASP A 403 -23.01 5.83 -6.23
C ASP A 403 -24.27 5.01 -5.87
N THR A 404 -24.45 4.73 -4.57
CA THR A 404 -25.65 4.04 -4.06
C THR A 404 -26.82 5.00 -3.83
N VAL A 405 -26.57 6.32 -3.89
CA VAL A 405 -27.59 7.35 -3.67
C VAL A 405 -28.18 7.81 -4.99
N GLY A 406 -28.99 6.94 -5.60
CA GLY A 406 -29.97 7.36 -6.61
C GLY A 406 -29.45 7.54 -8.03
N GLY A 407 -29.00 6.46 -8.66
CA GLY A 407 -29.21 6.20 -10.10
C GLY A 407 -28.50 7.11 -11.11
N ASN A 408 -27.58 6.51 -11.86
CA ASN A 408 -27.04 6.91 -13.18
C ASN A 408 -25.78 7.78 -13.26
N SER A 409 -25.23 8.33 -12.18
CA SER A 409 -23.94 9.02 -12.27
C SER A 409 -22.77 8.02 -12.31
N GLN A 410 -22.06 7.99 -13.44
CA GLN A 410 -20.96 7.08 -13.74
C GLN A 410 -19.62 7.74 -13.39
N GLU A 411 -18.87 7.13 -12.47
CA GLU A 411 -17.57 7.65 -12.05
C GLU A 411 -16.50 6.55 -12.16
N ILE A 412 -15.36 6.93 -12.74
CA ILE A 412 -14.19 6.06 -12.86
C ILE A 412 -13.07 6.68 -12.05
N ALA A 413 -12.45 5.87 -11.20
CA ALA A 413 -11.22 6.25 -10.53
C ALA A 413 -10.03 5.74 -11.34
N VAL A 414 -9.09 6.63 -11.61
CA VAL A 414 -7.80 6.32 -12.23
C VAL A 414 -6.71 6.71 -11.24
N LEU A 415 -5.75 5.82 -11.03
CA LEU A 415 -4.66 6.03 -10.09
C LEU A 415 -3.32 5.70 -10.75
N TRP A 416 -2.28 6.44 -10.37
CA TRP A 416 -0.97 6.35 -11.01
C TRP A 416 0.17 6.67 -10.05
N THR A 417 1.36 6.18 -10.40
CA THR A 417 2.60 6.53 -9.70
C THR A 417 3.12 7.88 -10.19
N THR A 418 3.41 8.80 -9.27
CA THR A 418 3.95 10.13 -9.58
C THR A 418 5.49 10.10 -9.75
N PRO A 419 6.12 11.13 -10.36
CA PRO A 419 7.58 11.24 -10.43
C PRO A 419 8.27 11.31 -9.07
N LYS A 420 7.53 11.65 -8.01
CA LYS A 420 8.03 11.66 -6.62
C LYS A 420 7.79 10.33 -5.90
N ASN A 421 7.49 9.25 -6.64
CA ASN A 421 7.21 7.93 -6.08
C ASN A 421 6.05 7.93 -5.06
N GLY A 422 5.03 8.77 -5.28
CA GLY A 422 3.75 8.69 -4.58
C GLY A 422 2.68 8.08 -5.48
N ILE A 423 1.47 7.90 -4.96
CA ILE A 423 0.28 7.52 -5.73
C ILE A 423 -0.68 8.68 -5.69
N GLU A 424 -1.18 9.07 -6.85
CA GLU A 424 -2.31 9.98 -7.00
C GLU A 424 -3.51 9.25 -7.57
N ILE A 425 -4.69 9.77 -7.28
CA ILE A 425 -5.98 9.30 -7.77
C ILE A 425 -6.76 10.48 -8.34
N ALA A 426 -7.42 10.27 -9.47
CA ALA A 426 -8.41 11.19 -10.01
C ALA A 426 -9.70 10.45 -10.36
N PHE A 427 -10.79 11.19 -10.28
CA PHE A 427 -12.12 10.73 -10.65
C PHE A 427 -12.56 11.36 -11.97
N VAL A 428 -13.13 10.55 -12.83
CA VAL A 428 -13.57 10.91 -14.19
C VAL A 428 -15.08 10.68 -14.27
N TYR A 429 -15.82 11.73 -14.62
CA TYR A 429 -17.28 11.70 -14.77
C TYR A 429 -17.68 11.71 -16.25
N GLU A 430 -18.75 10.98 -16.59
CA GLU A 430 -19.40 11.06 -17.89
C GLU A 430 -20.74 11.78 -17.77
N GLU A 431 -20.72 13.12 -17.85
CA GLU A 431 -21.91 13.98 -18.02
C GLU A 431 -21.60 15.04 -19.10
N PRO A 432 -22.62 15.66 -19.73
CA PRO A 432 -22.54 16.08 -21.12
C PRO A 432 -21.34 16.94 -21.52
N TYR A 433 -20.75 17.78 -20.65
CA TYR A 433 -19.64 18.66 -21.05
C TYR A 433 -18.71 19.14 -19.90
N SER A 434 -18.19 18.26 -19.03
CA SER A 434 -16.94 18.59 -18.29
C SER A 434 -16.31 17.43 -17.54
N PHE A 435 -15.02 17.20 -17.76
CA PHE A 435 -14.15 16.49 -16.83
C PHE A 435 -13.96 17.34 -15.55
N ARG A 436 -14.52 16.91 -14.41
CA ARG A 436 -14.00 17.36 -13.12
C ARG A 436 -12.90 16.40 -12.69
N ASN A 437 -11.67 16.70 -13.12
CA ASN A 437 -10.48 16.02 -12.62
C ASN A 437 -10.26 16.45 -11.18
N PHE A 438 -10.87 15.72 -10.24
CA PHE A 438 -10.56 15.85 -8.84
C PHE A 438 -9.35 14.97 -8.54
N GLN A 439 -8.16 15.56 -8.61
CA GLN A 439 -6.90 14.89 -8.34
C GLN A 439 -6.51 15.05 -6.87
N ARG A 440 -6.11 13.94 -6.23
CA ARG A 440 -5.64 13.93 -4.84
C ARG A 440 -4.45 12.98 -4.66
N PRO A 441 -3.53 13.30 -3.74
CA PRO A 441 -2.55 12.32 -3.29
C PRO A 441 -3.28 11.21 -2.52
N LEU A 442 -3.05 9.96 -2.93
CA LEU A 442 -3.44 8.77 -2.18
C LEU A 442 -2.36 8.39 -1.16
N THR A 443 -1.10 8.66 -1.49
CA THR A 443 0.05 8.40 -0.60
C THR A 443 1.03 9.58 -0.59
N ALA A 444 1.91 9.62 0.42
CA ALA A 444 3.00 10.58 0.46
C ALA A 444 4.05 10.30 -0.63
N ALA A 445 4.86 11.32 -0.96
CA ALA A 445 6.03 11.14 -1.82
C ALA A 445 6.97 10.08 -1.23
N GLN A 446 7.64 9.28 -2.08
CA GLN A 446 8.49 8.15 -1.69
C GLN A 446 7.75 7.00 -1.00
N SER A 447 6.42 6.94 -1.10
CA SER A 447 5.65 5.77 -0.64
C SER A 447 5.95 4.51 -1.47
N VAL A 448 6.18 4.68 -2.78
CA VAL A 448 6.25 3.60 -3.77
C VAL A 448 7.71 3.32 -4.15
N LEU A 449 8.05 2.06 -4.43
CA LEU A 449 9.28 1.71 -5.11
C LEU A 449 9.14 2.03 -6.60
N GLY A 450 9.92 2.97 -7.13
CA GLY A 450 9.77 3.42 -8.53
C GLY A 450 9.80 2.27 -9.55
N GLY A 451 8.97 2.36 -10.59
CA GLY A 451 8.90 1.35 -11.66
C GLY A 451 8.15 0.06 -11.31
N THR A 452 7.45 0.01 -10.17
CA THR A 452 6.58 -1.12 -9.81
C THR A 452 5.13 -0.93 -10.27
N GLY A 453 4.35 -2.01 -10.28
CA GLY A 453 2.92 -1.99 -10.61
C GLY A 453 2.04 -1.50 -9.46
N ILE A 454 0.78 -1.22 -9.78
CA ILE A 454 -0.29 -0.99 -8.80
C ILE A 454 -1.40 -2.02 -9.10
N ALA A 455 -1.87 -2.72 -8.08
CA ALA A 455 -3.03 -3.60 -8.19
C ALA A 455 -4.24 -2.98 -7.49
N VAL A 456 -5.41 -3.16 -8.08
CA VAL A 456 -6.65 -2.52 -7.65
C VAL A 456 -7.77 -3.55 -7.65
N TYR A 457 -8.53 -3.60 -6.55
CA TYR A 457 -9.71 -4.45 -6.44
C TYR A 457 -10.86 -3.64 -5.83
N SER A 458 -11.93 -3.46 -6.61
CA SER A 458 -13.16 -2.81 -6.14
C SER A 458 -14.19 -3.88 -5.76
N ASN A 459 -14.72 -3.78 -4.54
CA ASN A 459 -15.85 -4.59 -4.11
C ASN A 459 -17.18 -3.88 -4.46
N THR A 460 -18.30 -4.58 -4.31
CA THR A 460 -19.64 -4.05 -4.62
C THR A 460 -20.14 -2.96 -3.65
N ALA A 461 -19.36 -2.58 -2.64
CA ALA A 461 -19.79 -1.69 -1.55
C ALA A 461 -19.00 -0.37 -1.48
N ASN A 462 -18.60 0.19 -2.63
CA ASN A 462 -17.80 1.44 -2.68
C ASN A 462 -16.56 1.40 -1.81
N GLN A 463 -15.92 0.24 -1.70
CA GLN A 463 -14.64 0.09 -1.06
C GLN A 463 -13.69 -0.56 -2.05
N CYS A 464 -12.59 0.13 -2.29
CA CYS A 464 -11.54 -0.30 -3.19
C CYS A 464 -10.26 -0.55 -2.40
N SER A 465 -9.69 -1.74 -2.54
CA SER A 465 -8.36 -2.02 -2.03
C SER A 465 -7.32 -1.74 -3.11
N VAL A 466 -6.28 -1.01 -2.74
CA VAL A 466 -5.17 -0.64 -3.63
C VAL A 466 -3.88 -1.17 -3.02
N TRP A 467 -3.11 -1.95 -3.78
CA TRP A 467 -1.82 -2.49 -3.38
C TRP A 467 -0.67 -1.90 -4.18
N TRP A 468 0.45 -1.70 -3.52
CA TRP A 468 1.70 -1.28 -4.16
C TRP A 468 2.92 -1.83 -3.40
N ILE A 469 4.06 -1.82 -4.08
CA ILE A 469 5.35 -2.14 -3.46
C ILE A 469 5.92 -0.86 -2.87
N GLY A 470 6.15 -0.87 -1.56
CA GLY A 470 6.71 0.26 -0.81
C GLY A 470 8.18 0.50 -1.14
N GLN A 471 8.68 1.72 -0.94
CA GLN A 471 10.09 2.08 -1.22
C GLN A 471 11.14 1.17 -0.56
N TYR A 472 10.78 0.46 0.52
CA TYR A 472 11.66 -0.49 1.21
C TYR A 472 11.46 -1.94 0.78
N GLY A 473 10.72 -2.19 -0.32
CA GLY A 473 10.41 -3.52 -0.81
C GLY A 473 9.41 -4.29 0.07
N ASP A 474 8.56 -3.58 0.80
CA ASP A 474 7.41 -4.14 1.51
C ASP A 474 6.14 -4.13 0.64
N LEU A 475 5.17 -5.01 0.92
CA LEU A 475 3.87 -4.98 0.25
C LEU A 475 2.89 -4.19 1.10
N ARG A 476 2.33 -3.12 0.52
CA ARG A 476 1.38 -2.23 1.20
C ARG A 476 0.00 -2.32 0.57
N ARG A 477 -1.02 -2.08 1.39
CA ARG A 477 -2.41 -1.93 0.97
C ARG A 477 -3.03 -0.71 1.62
N THR A 478 -3.95 -0.07 0.91
CA THR A 478 -4.90 0.86 1.52
C THR A 478 -6.32 0.54 1.06
N ASN A 479 -7.31 0.95 1.85
CA ASN A 479 -8.71 0.88 1.48
C ASN A 479 -9.22 2.29 1.21
N VAL A 480 -9.71 2.52 0.00
CA VAL A 480 -10.28 3.76 -0.47
C VAL A 480 -11.79 3.63 -0.49
N ASP A 481 -12.47 4.58 0.13
CA ASP A 481 -13.92 4.78 0.01
C ASP A 481 -14.16 6.02 -0.87
N PRO A 482 -14.45 5.83 -2.17
CA PRO A 482 -14.61 6.92 -3.14
C PRO A 482 -15.63 7.97 -2.72
N THR A 483 -16.69 7.57 -2.02
CA THR A 483 -17.76 8.49 -1.58
C THR A 483 -17.26 9.54 -0.57
N LYS A 484 -16.15 9.25 0.12
CA LYS A 484 -15.51 10.13 1.08
C LYS A 484 -14.37 10.97 0.50
N VAL A 485 -13.96 10.70 -0.73
CA VAL A 485 -12.82 11.38 -1.37
C VAL A 485 -13.17 12.84 -1.71
N SER A 486 -14.44 13.13 -2.02
CA SER A 486 -14.92 14.49 -2.30
C SER A 486 -15.10 15.36 -1.06
N SER A 487 -15.28 14.75 0.13
CA SER A 487 -15.68 15.45 1.37
C SER A 487 -14.56 15.60 2.41
N THR A 488 -13.40 14.96 2.22
CA THR A 488 -12.27 15.03 3.16
C THR A 488 -11.02 15.68 2.54
N PRO A 489 -10.40 16.71 3.16
CA PRO A 489 -9.31 17.48 2.54
C PRO A 489 -8.01 16.70 2.29
N THR A 490 -7.79 15.61 3.02
CA THR A 490 -6.64 14.71 2.88
C THR A 490 -7.05 13.39 3.51
N PRO A 491 -7.44 12.37 2.72
CA PRO A 491 -7.69 11.09 3.33
C PRO A 491 -6.34 10.48 3.68
N ASN A 492 -5.93 10.62 4.95
CA ASN A 492 -4.95 9.75 5.59
C ASN A 492 -5.54 8.34 5.64
N TRP A 493 -5.71 7.70 4.49
CA TRP A 493 -6.24 6.35 4.42
C TRP A 493 -5.32 5.45 5.22
N PRO A 494 -5.87 4.59 6.09
CA PRO A 494 -5.05 3.67 6.86
C PRO A 494 -4.28 2.78 5.91
N VAL A 495 -2.96 2.78 6.06
CA VAL A 495 -2.08 1.90 5.31
C VAL A 495 -1.84 0.64 6.11
N PHE A 496 -1.97 -0.49 5.45
CA PHE A 496 -1.70 -1.80 6.00
C PHE A 496 -0.41 -2.30 5.36
N GLU A 497 0.50 -2.78 6.21
CA GLU A 497 1.65 -3.55 5.76
C GLU A 497 1.22 -5.01 5.69
N GLU A 498 1.27 -5.60 4.50
CA GLU A 498 0.84 -6.98 4.26
C GLU A 498 2.05 -7.93 4.35
N VAL A 499 3.22 -7.48 3.88
CA VAL A 499 4.49 -8.21 3.93
C VAL A 499 5.63 -7.24 4.25
N GLY A 500 6.57 -7.67 5.09
CA GLY A 500 7.66 -6.86 5.64
C GLY A 500 8.63 -6.25 4.61
N PRO A 501 9.52 -5.33 5.03
CA PRO A 501 10.55 -4.73 4.19
C PRO A 501 11.52 -5.77 3.62
N GLY A 502 12.02 -5.51 2.41
CA GLY A 502 12.91 -6.43 1.70
C GLY A 502 12.26 -7.77 1.32
N SER A 503 10.93 -7.85 1.29
CA SER A 503 10.21 -9.06 0.93
C SER A 503 9.84 -9.12 -0.55
N CYS A 504 9.61 -7.96 -1.18
CA CYS A 504 9.18 -7.81 -2.56
C CYS A 504 10.33 -7.34 -3.46
N ARG A 505 10.38 -7.90 -4.67
CA ARG A 505 11.29 -7.45 -5.74
C ARG A 505 10.72 -6.23 -6.44
N GLN A 506 11.59 -5.35 -6.94
CA GLN A 506 11.19 -4.28 -7.85
C GLN A 506 10.74 -4.88 -9.19
N THR A 507 9.43 -4.91 -9.42
CA THR A 507 8.84 -5.40 -10.67
C THR A 507 7.46 -4.78 -10.89
N ARG A 508 7.02 -4.78 -12.15
CA ARG A 508 5.65 -4.42 -12.55
C ARG A 508 4.63 -5.50 -12.18
N SER A 509 5.10 -6.69 -11.83
CA SER A 509 4.31 -7.88 -11.48
C SER A 509 3.67 -7.79 -10.09
N LEU A 510 2.51 -7.14 -10.04
CA LEU A 510 1.61 -7.14 -8.89
C LEU A 510 0.18 -7.28 -9.42
N ILE A 511 -0.49 -8.38 -9.10
CA ILE A 511 -1.83 -8.67 -9.61
C ILE A 511 -2.76 -9.04 -8.46
N VAL A 512 -4.04 -8.71 -8.62
CA VAL A 512 -5.11 -9.12 -7.72
C VAL A 512 -6.19 -9.80 -8.55
N GLN A 513 -6.67 -10.94 -8.07
CA GLN A 513 -7.66 -11.74 -8.77
C GLN A 513 -8.76 -12.15 -7.82
N LYS A 514 -10.01 -11.91 -8.23
CA LYS A 514 -11.18 -12.44 -7.53
C LYS A 514 -11.31 -13.93 -7.83
N LEU A 515 -11.40 -14.75 -6.78
CA LEU A 515 -11.69 -16.18 -6.90
C LEU A 515 -13.19 -16.45 -6.78
N SER A 516 -13.83 -15.83 -5.79
CA SER A 516 -15.25 -16.03 -5.48
C SER A 516 -15.89 -14.75 -4.94
N GLY A 517 -17.18 -14.81 -4.58
CA GLY A 517 -17.86 -13.68 -3.93
C GLY A 517 -17.22 -13.24 -2.61
N THR A 518 -16.47 -14.13 -1.95
CA THR A 518 -15.92 -13.90 -0.61
C THR A 518 -14.39 -14.03 -0.55
N GLN A 519 -13.72 -14.26 -1.69
CA GLN A 519 -12.27 -14.48 -1.71
C GLN A 519 -11.62 -13.82 -2.92
N PHE A 520 -10.49 -13.18 -2.67
CA PHE A 520 -9.56 -12.70 -3.68
C PHE A 520 -8.13 -12.95 -3.23
N ASP A 521 -7.24 -13.15 -4.19
CA ASP A 521 -5.83 -13.42 -3.94
C ASP A 521 -4.97 -12.33 -4.59
N VAL A 522 -3.86 -11.99 -3.93
CA VAL A 522 -2.87 -11.03 -4.42
C VAL A 522 -1.56 -11.78 -4.66
N PHE A 523 -0.97 -11.61 -5.84
CA PHE A 523 0.32 -12.21 -6.20
C PHE A 523 1.37 -11.15 -6.48
N TYR A 524 2.57 -11.43 -6.00
CA TYR A 524 3.75 -10.59 -6.14
C TYR A 524 5.00 -11.45 -6.31
N VAL A 525 6.11 -10.81 -6.69
CA VAL A 525 7.42 -11.46 -6.79
C VAL A 525 8.24 -11.11 -5.56
N ASN A 526 8.73 -12.12 -4.84
CA ASN A 526 9.57 -11.90 -3.67
C ASN A 526 11.01 -11.51 -4.06
N THR A 527 11.83 -11.08 -3.10
CA THR A 527 13.21 -10.64 -3.35
C THR A 527 14.14 -11.73 -3.90
N LYS A 528 13.79 -13.01 -3.75
CA LYS A 528 14.51 -14.13 -4.39
C LYS A 528 14.09 -14.35 -5.85
N GLY A 529 13.17 -13.53 -6.36
CA GLY A 529 12.59 -13.66 -7.69
C GLY A 529 11.48 -14.70 -7.79
N ALA A 530 11.02 -15.28 -6.68
CA ALA A 530 9.99 -16.32 -6.71
C ALA A 530 8.58 -15.75 -6.56
N LEU A 531 7.61 -16.40 -7.22
CA LEU A 531 6.18 -16.08 -7.07
C LEU A 531 5.73 -16.35 -5.63
N ALA A 532 5.05 -15.37 -5.05
CA ALA A 532 4.44 -15.44 -3.72
C ALA A 532 3.01 -14.86 -3.78
N GLY A 533 2.16 -15.25 -2.84
CA GLY A 533 0.79 -14.75 -2.81
C GLY A 533 0.17 -14.69 -1.43
N LEU A 534 -0.94 -13.97 -1.34
CA LEU A 534 -1.74 -13.75 -0.14
C LEU A 534 -3.21 -13.97 -0.50
N ALA A 535 -3.87 -14.87 0.21
CA ALA A 535 -5.30 -15.12 0.07
C ALA A 535 -6.07 -14.31 1.11
N TYR A 536 -7.08 -13.57 0.66
CA TYR A 536 -7.95 -12.75 1.50
C TYR A 536 -9.37 -13.30 1.51
N SER A 537 -9.91 -13.47 2.71
CA SER A 537 -11.34 -13.72 2.91
C SER A 537 -12.03 -12.40 3.26
N LEU A 538 -13.12 -12.09 2.54
CA LEU A 538 -14.00 -10.94 2.78
C LEU A 538 -14.95 -11.17 3.95
#